data_AF-A0A6G7PBS4-F1
#
_entry.id   AF-A0A6G7PBS4-F1
#
_cell.length_a   1.000
_cell.length_b   1.000
_cell.length_c   1.000
_cell.angle_alpha   90.00
_cell.angle_beta   90.00
_cell.angle_gamma   90.00
#
_symmetry.space_group_name_H-M   'P 1'
#
loop_
_entity.id
_entity.type
_entity.pdbx_description
1 polymer ?
#
loop_
_entity_poly.entity_id
_entity_poly.type
_entity_poly.pdbx_seq_one_letter_code
_entity_poly.pdbx_strand_id
1 'polypeptide(L)'
;MVMFLFLVVALAVVVAAVTLAVVGGGDQAPLPEAAPERLYDPLPPDRPVSRADVDALRFPLAARGYRMSDVDDALNRLAAELAERDARIADLETALTGALTSGAAGTSATSGTAGGRDERVSMEKPDGPGRFGQDDEK
;
A
#
# COMPACT_ATOMS: atom_id res chain seq x y z
N MET A 1 -11.07 -39.69 -62.96
CA MET A 1 -9.90 -38.85 -62.64
C MET A 1 -10.27 -37.41 -62.32
N VAL A 2 -11.00 -36.71 -63.21
CA VAL A 2 -11.43 -35.31 -63.00
C VAL A 2 -12.27 -35.12 -61.73
N MET A 3 -13.18 -36.05 -61.42
CA MET A 3 -14.05 -35.98 -60.23
C MET A 3 -13.26 -36.08 -58.90
N PHE A 4 -12.16 -36.83 -58.90
CA PHE A 4 -11.25 -36.93 -57.74
C PHE A 4 -10.47 -35.63 -57.55
N LEU A 5 -9.99 -35.02 -58.63
CA LEU A 5 -9.34 -33.70 -58.57
C LEU A 5 -10.29 -32.64 -58.01
N PHE A 6 -11.57 -32.66 -58.41
CA PHE A 6 -12.58 -31.79 -57.84
C PHE A 6 -12.74 -31.97 -56.33
N LEU A 7 -12.75 -33.22 -55.85
CA LEU A 7 -12.84 -33.50 -54.41
C LEU A 7 -11.61 -32.98 -53.66
N VAL A 8 -10.41 -33.18 -54.21
CA VAL A 8 -9.16 -32.69 -53.60
C VAL A 8 -9.12 -31.16 -53.58
N VAL A 9 -9.53 -30.50 -54.67
CA VAL A 9 -9.61 -29.03 -54.74
C VAL A 9 -10.66 -28.50 -53.76
N ALA A 10 -11.85 -29.11 -53.70
CA ALA A 10 -12.88 -28.74 -52.74
C ALA A 10 -12.39 -28.88 -51.30
N LEU A 11 -11.71 -29.99 -50.98
CA LEU A 11 -11.11 -30.20 -49.66
C LEU A 11 -10.03 -29.15 -49.36
N ALA A 12 -9.13 -28.87 -50.31
CA ALA A 12 -8.10 -27.85 -50.15
C ALA A 12 -8.70 -26.46 -49.90
N VAL A 13 -9.78 -26.11 -50.59
CA VAL A 13 -10.52 -24.85 -50.39
C VAL A 13 -11.16 -24.80 -49.01
N VAL A 14 -11.81 -25.89 -48.57
CA VAL A 14 -12.41 -25.98 -47.23
C VAL A 14 -11.33 -25.86 -46.15
N VAL A 15 -10.23 -26.60 -46.28
CA VAL A 15 -9.10 -26.52 -45.33
C VAL A 15 -8.52 -25.12 -45.31
N ALA A 16 -8.29 -24.50 -46.48
CA ALA A 16 -7.78 -23.13 -46.57
C ALA A 16 -8.75 -22.11 -45.94
N ALA A 17 -10.05 -22.27 -46.15
CA ALA A 17 -11.06 -21.39 -45.54
C ALA A 17 -11.10 -21.55 -44.01
N VAL A 18 -11.03 -22.79 -43.50
CA VAL A 18 -11.01 -23.08 -42.06
C VAL A 18 -9.71 -22.56 -41.42
N THR A 19 -8.56 -22.76 -42.05
CA THR A 19 -7.29 -22.25 -41.54
C THR A 19 -7.28 -20.72 -41.57
N LEU A 20 -7.79 -20.08 -42.62
CA LEU A 20 -7.92 -18.62 -42.68
C LEU A 20 -8.93 -18.09 -41.66
N ALA A 21 -9.99 -18.82 -41.33
CA ALA A 21 -10.93 -18.43 -40.27
C ALA A 21 -10.29 -18.54 -38.88
N VAL A 22 -9.51 -19.59 -38.63
CA VAL A 22 -8.82 -19.82 -37.35
C VAL A 22 -7.63 -18.87 -37.18
N VAL A 23 -6.90 -18.56 -38.25
CA VAL A 23 -5.70 -17.70 -38.25
C VAL A 23 -6.05 -16.22 -38.49
N GLY A 24 -7.08 -15.95 -39.28
CA GLY A 24 -7.48 -14.61 -39.75
C GLY A 24 -8.67 -14.00 -39.00
N GLY A 25 -9.22 -14.69 -37.99
CA GLY A 25 -10.23 -14.14 -37.06
C GLY A 25 -9.72 -13.02 -36.13
N GLY A 26 -8.67 -12.30 -36.54
CA GLY A 26 -8.04 -11.23 -35.77
C GLY A 26 -8.00 -9.87 -36.44
N ASP A 27 -8.34 -9.69 -37.72
CA ASP A 27 -8.13 -8.36 -38.31
C ASP A 27 -9.02 -7.87 -39.47
N GLN A 28 -9.98 -8.62 -40.03
CA GLN A 28 -10.80 -8.09 -41.14
C GLN A 28 -12.25 -8.56 -41.13
N ALA A 29 -13.10 -7.92 -40.32
CA ALA A 29 -14.55 -7.90 -40.52
C ALA A 29 -15.14 -6.55 -40.06
N PRO A 30 -16.03 -5.90 -40.85
CA PRO A 30 -16.67 -4.62 -40.48
C PRO A 30 -17.89 -4.83 -39.58
N LEU A 31 -17.84 -5.81 -38.69
CA LEU A 31 -18.80 -5.93 -37.60
C LEU A 31 -18.23 -5.10 -36.43
N PRO A 32 -19.04 -4.30 -35.71
CA PRO A 32 -18.55 -3.63 -34.52
C PRO A 32 -18.06 -4.73 -33.58
N GLU A 33 -16.76 -4.70 -33.30
CA GLU A 33 -16.08 -5.56 -32.33
C GLU A 33 -17.01 -5.71 -31.13
N ALA A 34 -17.55 -6.92 -30.93
CA ALA A 34 -18.24 -7.21 -29.68
C ALA A 34 -17.17 -6.98 -28.62
N ALA A 35 -17.26 -5.83 -27.93
CA ALA A 35 -16.23 -5.40 -27.01
C ALA A 35 -15.92 -6.61 -26.13
N PRO A 36 -14.70 -7.17 -26.18
CA PRO A 36 -14.38 -8.39 -25.47
C PRO A 36 -14.86 -8.17 -24.05
N GLU A 37 -15.75 -9.03 -23.55
CA GLU A 37 -16.33 -8.93 -22.21
C GLU A 37 -15.20 -8.50 -21.29
N ARG A 38 -15.21 -7.23 -20.89
CA ARG A 38 -14.06 -6.60 -20.27
C ARG A 38 -13.97 -7.18 -18.87
N LEU A 39 -13.35 -8.36 -18.75
CA LEU A 39 -12.69 -8.86 -17.55
C LEU A 39 -11.43 -8.04 -17.26
N TYR A 40 -11.45 -6.77 -17.63
CA TYR A 40 -10.44 -5.79 -17.31
C TYR A 40 -10.88 -5.19 -15.99
N ASP A 41 -10.43 -5.79 -14.90
CA ASP A 41 -10.45 -5.14 -13.61
C ASP A 41 -9.12 -4.39 -13.46
N PRO A 42 -9.07 -3.10 -13.84
CA PRO A 42 -7.83 -2.33 -13.78
C PRO A 42 -7.34 -2.22 -12.35
N LEU A 43 -6.02 -2.12 -12.21
CA LEU A 43 -5.43 -1.70 -10.95
C LEU A 43 -6.03 -0.36 -10.50
N PRO A 44 -6.25 -0.17 -9.19
CA PRO A 44 -6.88 1.03 -8.67
C PRO A 44 -6.06 2.28 -9.05
N PRO A 45 -6.67 3.28 -9.71
CA PRO A 45 -5.95 4.49 -10.14
C PRO A 45 -5.74 5.49 -8.99
N ASP A 46 -6.62 5.45 -7.99
CA ASP A 46 -6.71 6.49 -6.95
C ASP A 46 -5.95 6.14 -5.66
N ARG A 47 -5.42 4.92 -5.56
CA ARG A 47 -4.65 4.47 -4.39
C ARG A 47 -3.45 3.63 -4.80
N PRO A 48 -2.43 3.51 -3.94
CA PRO A 48 -1.34 2.57 -4.15
C PRO A 48 -1.86 1.14 -4.36
N VAL A 49 -1.20 0.44 -5.28
CA VAL A 49 -1.46 -0.97 -5.56
C VAL A 49 -0.99 -1.79 -4.37
N SER A 50 -1.83 -2.72 -3.92
CA SER A 50 -1.50 -3.71 -2.90
C SER A 50 -1.28 -5.08 -3.52
N ARG A 51 -0.72 -6.01 -2.76
CA ARG A 51 -0.59 -7.41 -3.17
C ARG A 51 -1.91 -8.04 -3.61
N ALA A 52 -3.00 -7.77 -2.89
CA ALA A 52 -4.32 -8.32 -3.22
C ALA A 52 -4.83 -7.86 -4.60
N ASP A 53 -4.49 -6.64 -5.01
CA ASP A 53 -4.87 -6.10 -6.31
C ASP A 53 -4.11 -6.79 -7.45
N VAL A 54 -2.84 -7.15 -7.22
CA VAL A 54 -2.04 -7.93 -8.17
C VAL A 54 -2.58 -9.36 -8.29
N ASP A 55 -2.94 -9.99 -7.17
CA ASP A 55 -3.48 -11.36 -7.13
C ASP A 55 -4.85 -11.46 -7.84
N ALA A 56 -5.65 -10.39 -7.77
CA ALA A 56 -6.96 -10.29 -8.42
C ALA A 56 -6.88 -9.96 -9.93
N LEU A 57 -5.71 -9.53 -10.42
CA LEU A 57 -5.56 -9.05 -11.79
C LEU A 57 -5.79 -10.17 -12.82
N ARG A 58 -6.50 -9.83 -13.90
CA ARG A 58 -6.80 -10.74 -15.02
C ARG A 58 -6.45 -10.08 -16.34
N PHE A 59 -5.57 -10.73 -17.09
CA PHE A 59 -5.15 -10.27 -18.41
C PHE A 59 -5.99 -10.95 -19.50
N PRO A 60 -6.51 -10.20 -20.49
CA PRO A 60 -7.13 -10.78 -21.66
C PRO A 60 -6.09 -11.51 -22.53
N LEU A 61 -6.52 -12.56 -23.22
CA LEU A 61 -5.68 -13.31 -24.14
C LEU A 61 -5.49 -12.53 -25.45
N ALA A 62 -4.26 -12.48 -25.96
CA ALA A 62 -3.92 -11.85 -27.24
C ALA A 62 -3.24 -12.87 -28.18
N ALA A 63 -3.45 -12.73 -29.50
CA ALA A 63 -2.90 -13.63 -30.52
C ALA A 63 -1.35 -13.69 -30.53
N ARG A 64 -0.69 -12.67 -29.96
CA ARG A 64 0.70 -12.70 -29.52
C ARG A 64 0.77 -12.19 -28.09
N GLY A 65 1.54 -12.88 -27.25
CA GLY A 65 1.71 -12.52 -25.85
C GLY A 65 2.97 -13.12 -25.26
N TYR A 66 3.32 -12.64 -24.07
CA TYR A 66 4.32 -13.28 -23.23
C TYR A 66 3.80 -14.64 -22.74
N ARG A 67 4.72 -15.54 -22.35
CA ARG A 67 4.32 -16.80 -21.72
C ARG A 67 3.65 -16.49 -20.39
N MET A 68 2.44 -17.02 -20.18
CA MET A 68 1.66 -16.78 -18.97
C MET A 68 2.45 -17.18 -17.72
N SER A 69 3.16 -18.31 -17.75
CA SER A 69 4.02 -18.77 -16.63
C SER A 69 5.07 -17.73 -16.23
N ASP A 70 5.77 -17.16 -17.20
CA ASP A 70 6.87 -16.23 -16.93
C ASP A 70 6.33 -14.90 -16.39
N VAL A 71 5.16 -14.48 -16.88
CA VAL A 71 4.44 -13.31 -16.39
C VAL A 71 3.93 -13.55 -14.96
N ASP A 72 3.29 -14.69 -14.72
CA ASP A 72 2.74 -15.05 -13.41
C ASP A 72 3.86 -15.17 -12.37
N ASP A 73 5.00 -15.78 -12.72
CA ASP A 73 6.18 -15.88 -11.84
C ASP A 73 6.75 -14.49 -11.52
N ALA A 74 6.85 -13.61 -12.52
CA ALA A 74 7.30 -12.24 -12.31
C ALA A 74 6.33 -11.44 -11.42
N LEU A 75 5.03 -11.55 -11.66
CA LEU A 75 4.00 -10.87 -10.87
C LEU A 75 3.96 -11.39 -9.43
N ASN A 76 4.06 -12.70 -9.22
CA ASN A 76 4.12 -13.29 -7.89
C ASN A 76 5.33 -12.79 -7.09
N ARG A 77 6.49 -12.69 -7.74
CA ARG A 77 7.69 -12.12 -7.12
C ARG A 77 7.49 -10.65 -6.77
N LEU A 78 6.98 -9.84 -7.69
CA LEU A 78 6.73 -8.43 -7.46
C LEU A 78 5.68 -8.20 -6.36
N ALA A 79 4.64 -9.03 -6.30
CA ALA A 79 3.61 -8.99 -5.27
C ALA A 79 4.18 -9.30 -3.87
N ALA A 80 5.14 -10.23 -3.79
CA ALA A 80 5.87 -10.51 -2.54
C ALA A 80 6.74 -9.32 -2.10
N GLU A 81 7.51 -8.74 -3.03
CA GLU A 81 8.34 -7.56 -2.75
C GLU A 81 7.50 -6.34 -2.34
N LEU A 82 6.32 -6.16 -2.94
CA LEU A 82 5.37 -5.12 -2.58
C LEU A 82 4.85 -5.31 -1.16
N ALA A 83 4.45 -6.52 -0.79
CA ALA A 83 3.99 -6.81 0.57
C ALA A 83 5.09 -6.58 1.63
N GLU A 84 6.35 -6.89 1.33
CA GLU A 84 7.48 -6.59 2.21
C GLU A 84 7.68 -5.07 2.39
N ARG A 85 7.58 -4.31 1.29
CA ARG A 85 7.67 -2.83 1.34
C ARG A 85 6.54 -2.22 2.15
N ASP A 86 5.31 -2.68 1.94
CA ASP A 86 4.13 -2.18 2.65
C ASP A 86 4.24 -2.46 4.16
N ALA A 87 4.71 -3.66 4.54
CA ALA A 87 4.97 -3.98 5.94
C ALA A 87 6.03 -3.04 6.56
N ARG A 88 7.13 -2.80 5.84
CA ARG A 88 8.17 -1.89 6.29
C ARG A 88 7.69 -0.44 6.43
N ILE A 89 6.81 0.01 5.53
CA ILE A 89 6.20 1.35 5.63
C ILE A 89 5.32 1.42 6.87
N ALA A 90 4.47 0.43 7.11
CA ALA A 90 3.59 0.37 8.28
C ALA A 90 4.38 0.40 9.60
N ASP A 91 5.51 -0.31 9.67
CA ASP A 91 6.40 -0.27 10.84
C ASP A 91 7.01 1.13 11.06
N LEU A 92 7.47 1.77 10.00
CA LEU A 92 8.03 3.12 10.06
C LEU A 92 6.99 4.17 10.46
N GLU A 93 5.78 4.08 9.92
CA GLU A 93 4.66 4.95 10.28
C GLU A 93 4.27 4.77 11.74
N THR A 94 4.20 3.53 12.22
CA THR A 94 3.92 3.22 13.64
C THR A 94 4.99 3.80 14.56
N ALA A 95 6.27 3.65 14.20
CA ALA A 95 7.38 4.23 14.96
C ALA A 95 7.32 5.76 14.97
N LEU A 96 6.99 6.39 13.85
CA LEU A 96 6.83 7.83 13.73
C LEU A 96 5.68 8.34 14.61
N THR A 97 4.50 7.71 14.53
CA THR A 97 3.35 8.07 15.38
C THR A 97 3.69 7.92 16.86
N GLY A 98 4.34 6.82 17.26
CA GLY A 98 4.78 6.61 18.64
C GLY A 98 5.76 7.68 19.14
N ALA A 99 6.69 8.12 18.29
CA ALA A 99 7.62 9.20 18.61
C ALA A 99 6.89 10.55 18.77
N LEU A 100 5.94 10.86 17.89
CA LEU A 100 5.14 12.09 17.96
C LEU A 100 4.29 12.14 19.24
N THR A 101 3.65 11.04 19.63
CA THR A 101 2.87 10.96 20.88
C THR A 101 3.76 11.10 22.12
N SER A 102 4.94 10.48 22.12
CA SER A 102 5.90 10.58 23.23
C SER A 102 6.46 12.00 23.38
N GLY A 103 6.74 12.69 22.27
CA GLY A 103 7.18 14.08 22.28
C GLY A 103 6.11 15.06 22.77
N ALA A 104 4.84 14.83 22.39
CA ALA A 104 3.72 15.62 22.89
C ALA A 104 3.54 15.47 24.40
N ALA A 105 3.58 14.24 24.93
CA ALA A 105 3.45 13.97 26.37
C ALA A 105 4.58 14.62 27.20
N GLY A 106 5.83 14.60 26.69
CA GLY A 106 6.96 15.26 27.34
C GLY A 106 6.85 16.79 27.37
N THR A 107 6.22 17.38 26.36
CA THR A 107 5.99 18.84 26.27
C THR A 107 4.89 19.28 27.25
N SER A 108 3.83 18.47 27.44
CA SER A 108 2.76 18.74 28.41
C SER A 108 3.21 18.59 29.87
N ALA A 109 4.08 17.63 30.17
CA ALA A 109 4.62 17.45 31.52
C ALA A 109 5.52 18.61 31.97
N THR A 110 6.20 19.25 31.01
CA THR A 110 7.11 20.38 31.28
C THR A 110 6.36 21.69 31.50
N SER A 111 5.19 21.90 30.87
CA SER A 111 4.37 23.11 31.06
C SER A 111 3.49 23.08 32.33
N GLY A 112 3.18 21.90 32.88
CA GLY A 112 2.38 21.75 34.11
C GLY A 112 3.12 22.02 35.43
N THR A 113 4.46 22.17 35.42
CA THR A 113 5.28 22.28 36.65
C THR A 113 5.74 23.72 36.96
N ALA A 114 5.42 24.71 36.12
CA ALA A 114 5.86 26.10 36.29
C ALA A 114 4.82 27.05 36.92
N GLY A 115 3.76 26.53 37.57
CA GLY A 115 2.62 27.33 38.05
C GLY A 115 2.27 27.24 39.54
N GLY A 116 3.18 26.81 40.42
CA GLY A 116 2.84 26.52 41.82
C GLY A 116 3.92 26.87 42.85
N ARG A 117 4.60 28.01 42.71
CA ARG A 117 5.54 28.49 43.74
C ARG A 117 5.47 30.00 43.92
N ASP A 118 4.29 30.47 44.29
CA ASP A 118 4.06 31.83 44.76
C ASP A 118 3.25 31.77 46.06
N GLU A 119 3.90 31.31 47.14
CA GLU A 119 3.45 31.59 48.51
C GLU A 119 4.49 32.52 49.14
N ARG A 120 4.17 33.81 49.03
CA ARG A 120 4.86 34.91 49.68
C ARG A 120 4.31 35.09 51.09
N VAL A 121 5.25 35.36 52.02
CA VAL A 121 5.13 36.23 53.22
C VAL A 121 4.57 35.52 54.46
N SER A 122 5.27 35.48 55.61
CA SER A 122 5.48 36.68 56.44
C SER A 122 6.56 36.55 57.52
N MET A 123 7.43 37.57 57.55
CA MET A 123 8.03 38.26 58.71
C MET A 123 8.73 37.44 59.81
N GLU A 124 10.06 37.45 59.79
CA GLU A 124 10.88 37.36 61.01
C GLU A 124 11.80 38.58 61.10
N LYS A 125 11.56 39.43 62.10
CA LYS A 125 12.45 40.50 62.59
C LYS A 125 11.99 40.93 64.01
N PRO A 126 12.83 41.59 64.84
CA PRO A 126 13.24 41.07 66.14
C PRO A 126 12.99 42.05 67.32
N ASP A 127 12.79 41.54 68.53
CA ASP A 127 12.86 42.30 69.80
C ASP A 127 13.58 41.38 70.81
N GLY A 128 14.56 41.72 71.63
CA GLY A 128 15.30 42.91 72.03
C GLY A 128 16.26 42.46 73.16
N PRO A 129 17.24 43.25 73.63
CA PRO A 129 18.27 42.76 74.57
C PRO A 129 17.86 42.93 76.04
N GLY A 130 18.13 41.93 76.87
CA GLY A 130 18.27 42.08 78.32
C GLY A 130 17.68 40.92 79.15
N ARG A 131 18.51 40.17 79.87
CA ARG A 131 19.01 40.53 81.20
C ARG A 131 19.98 39.48 81.72
N PHE A 132 21.06 40.00 82.31
CA PHE A 132 21.93 39.30 83.24
C PHE A 132 21.17 38.97 84.53
N GLY A 133 21.48 37.79 85.06
CA GLY A 133 21.24 37.30 86.42
C GLY A 133 21.43 35.78 86.37
N GLN A 134 22.54 35.14 86.75
CA GLN A 134 23.36 35.33 87.96
C GLN A 134 22.47 35.69 89.13
N ASP A 135 21.93 34.68 89.79
CA ASP A 135 21.84 34.54 91.24
C ASP A 135 21.44 33.08 91.57
N ASP A 136 22.37 32.38 92.23
CA ASP A 136 22.23 31.45 93.34
C ASP A 136 21.08 30.40 93.44
N GLU A 137 21.51 29.16 93.74
CA GLU A 137 21.15 28.39 94.95
C GLU A 137 20.66 26.93 94.76
N LYS A 138 21.44 26.03 95.38
CA LYS A 138 21.25 24.60 95.75
C LYS A 138 21.36 23.48 94.71
#